data_AF-A0A3D2R975-F1
#
_entry.id   AF-A0A3D2R975-F1
#
_cell.length_a   1.000
_cell.length_b   1.000
_cell.length_c   1.000
_cell.angle_alpha   90.00
_cell.angle_beta   90.00
_cell.angle_gamma   90.00
#
_symmetry.space_group_name_H-M   'P 1'
#
loop_
_entity.id
_entity.type
_entity.pdbx_description
1 polymer ?
#
loop_
_entity_poly.entity_id
_entity_poly.type
_entity_poly.pdbx_seq_one_letter_code
_entity_poly.pdbx_strand_id
1 'polypeptide(L)'
;TQPQENWNIAMALNRSLVLLEEQGASTLIVKDESFETPEGIKGIRAYGSFYVANASGQVGTESHQYELLVFDQQGGIQTVMVAFVDDDRFAQGLKERIINSVSLEIPQTNQKPETP
;
A
#
# COMPACT_ATOMS: atom_id res chain seq x y z
N THR A 1 14.33 15.45 -16.50
CA THR A 1 13.04 15.40 -15.78
C THR A 1 12.62 13.95 -15.73
N GLN A 2 12.72 13.27 -14.59
CA GLN A 2 12.59 11.81 -14.48
C GLN A 2 11.12 11.37 -14.62
N PRO A 3 10.72 10.70 -15.72
CA PRO A 3 9.40 10.10 -15.90
C PRO A 3 9.41 8.61 -15.51
N GLN A 4 10.60 8.02 -15.32
CA GLN A 4 10.79 6.59 -15.09
C GLN A 4 10.54 6.16 -13.63
N GLU A 5 10.81 7.02 -12.64
CA GLU A 5 10.56 6.71 -11.21
C GLU A 5 9.06 6.50 -10.94
N ASN A 6 8.19 7.35 -11.50
CA ASN A 6 6.73 7.20 -11.37
C ASN A 6 6.16 5.96 -12.05
N TRP A 7 6.81 5.43 -13.09
CA TRP A 7 6.29 4.28 -13.83
C TRP A 7 6.38 2.98 -13.01
N ASN A 8 7.47 2.79 -12.27
CA ASN A 8 7.70 1.53 -11.55
C ASN A 8 6.78 1.39 -10.32
N ILE A 9 6.56 2.46 -9.56
CA ILE A 9 5.62 2.45 -8.43
C ILE A 9 4.16 2.29 -8.88
N ALA A 10 3.77 2.88 -10.02
CA ALA A 10 2.44 2.70 -10.59
C ALA A 10 2.21 1.24 -11.05
N MET A 11 3.22 0.60 -11.62
CA MET A 11 3.14 -0.83 -11.94
C MET A 11 3.02 -1.70 -10.68
N ALA A 12 3.78 -1.40 -9.62
CA ALA A 12 3.69 -2.13 -8.37
C ALA A 12 2.30 -1.97 -7.72
N LEU A 13 1.75 -0.76 -7.73
CA LEU A 13 0.37 -0.49 -7.32
C LEU A 13 -0.61 -1.39 -8.08
N ASN A 14 -0.57 -1.34 -9.41
CA ASN A 14 -1.48 -2.12 -10.25
C ASN A 14 -1.32 -3.63 -9.99
N ARG A 15 -0.07 -4.13 -9.85
CA ARG A 15 0.16 -5.55 -9.58
C ARG A 15 -0.41 -5.98 -8.23
N SER A 16 -0.30 -5.15 -7.20
CA SER A 16 -0.89 -5.42 -5.89
C SER A 16 -2.42 -5.46 -5.92
N LEU A 17 -3.07 -4.58 -6.68
CA LEU A 17 -4.51 -4.60 -6.86
C LEU A 17 -4.97 -5.86 -7.61
N VAL A 18 -4.24 -6.26 -8.67
CA VAL A 18 -4.52 -7.53 -9.38
C VAL A 18 -4.34 -8.74 -8.45
N LEU A 19 -3.32 -8.75 -7.59
CA LEU A 19 -3.15 -9.82 -6.60
C LEU A 19 -4.29 -9.87 -5.58
N LEU A 20 -4.88 -8.72 -5.24
CA LEU A 20 -6.06 -8.65 -4.37
C LEU A 20 -7.30 -9.24 -5.08
N GLU A 21 -7.49 -8.93 -6.38
CA GLU A 21 -8.54 -9.52 -7.21
C GLU A 21 -8.36 -11.04 -7.37
N GLU A 22 -7.14 -11.52 -7.62
CA GLU A 22 -6.79 -12.94 -7.69
C GLU A 22 -7.11 -13.68 -6.38
N GLN A 23 -7.13 -12.98 -5.24
CA GLN A 23 -7.51 -13.51 -3.93
C GLN A 23 -9.03 -13.47 -3.67
N GLY A 24 -9.82 -13.08 -4.67
CA GLY A 24 -11.28 -13.09 -4.60
C GLY A 24 -11.90 -11.72 -4.35
N ALA A 25 -11.12 -10.63 -4.31
CA ALA A 25 -11.71 -9.30 -4.32
C ALA A 25 -12.47 -9.05 -5.63
N SER A 26 -13.68 -8.53 -5.49
CA SER A 26 -14.60 -8.23 -6.57
C SER A 26 -15.25 -6.88 -6.34
N THR A 27 -15.67 -6.22 -7.43
CA THR A 27 -16.21 -4.86 -7.37
C THR A 27 -15.26 -3.91 -6.62
N LEU A 28 -13.98 -3.97 -6.99
CA LEU A 28 -12.93 -3.16 -6.39
C LEU A 28 -13.10 -1.68 -6.76
N ILE A 29 -13.21 -0.82 -5.76
CA ILE A 29 -13.23 0.63 -5.91
C ILE A 29 -11.88 1.16 -5.45
N VAL A 30 -11.21 1.93 -6.31
CA VAL A 30 -9.85 2.42 -6.08
C VAL A 30 -9.85 3.94 -6.09
N LYS A 31 -9.23 4.54 -5.09
CA LYS A 31 -8.80 5.95 -5.06
C LYS A 31 -7.32 5.98 -4.75
N ASP A 32 -6.56 6.81 -5.43
CA ASP A 32 -5.13 6.99 -5.18
C ASP A 32 -4.75 8.46 -5.01
N GLU A 33 -3.67 8.68 -4.27
CA GLU A 33 -3.09 9.99 -4.00
C GLU A 33 -1.57 9.87 -3.79
N SER A 34 -0.85 10.97 -4.03
CA SER A 34 0.56 11.07 -3.65
C SER A 34 0.71 11.01 -2.14
N PHE A 35 1.70 10.26 -1.66
CA PHE A 35 2.00 10.10 -0.25
C PHE A 35 3.48 10.41 0.03
N GLU A 36 3.78 10.99 1.19
CA GLU A 36 5.14 11.27 1.65
C GLU A 36 5.22 10.99 3.16
N THR A 37 6.22 10.22 3.60
CA THR A 37 6.44 9.96 5.02
C THR A 37 7.09 11.17 5.71
N PRO A 38 7.05 11.29 7.05
CA PRO A 38 7.78 12.34 7.77
C PRO A 38 9.28 12.40 7.46
N GLU A 39 9.87 11.28 7.07
CA GLU A 39 11.27 11.14 6.66
C GLU A 39 11.54 11.59 5.22
N GLY A 40 10.51 12.01 4.48
CA GLY A 40 10.60 12.50 3.10
C GLY A 40 10.56 11.41 2.02
N ILE A 41 10.17 10.18 2.38
CA ILE A 41 10.06 9.07 1.41
C ILE A 41 8.75 9.22 0.65
N LYS A 42 8.85 9.31 -0.68
CA LYS A 42 7.71 9.49 -1.57
C LYS A 42 7.11 8.17 -2.02
N GLY A 43 5.81 8.17 -2.26
CA GLY A 43 5.08 7.01 -2.69
C GLY A 43 3.69 7.32 -3.23
N ILE A 44 2.94 6.26 -3.49
CA ILE A 44 1.51 6.31 -3.81
C ILE A 44 0.75 5.62 -2.70
N ARG A 45 -0.29 6.28 -2.21
CA ARG A 45 -1.29 5.69 -1.33
C ARG A 45 -2.53 5.40 -2.16
N ALA A 46 -3.03 4.18 -2.13
CA ALA A 46 -4.32 3.81 -2.69
C ALA A 46 -5.22 3.19 -1.62
N TYR A 47 -6.50 3.46 -1.70
CA TYR A 47 -7.49 2.98 -0.74
C TYR A 47 -8.85 2.87 -1.39
N GLY A 48 -9.73 2.09 -0.76
CA GLY A 48 -11.10 1.95 -1.19
C GLY A 48 -11.70 0.67 -0.68
N SER A 49 -12.68 0.15 -1.41
CA SER A 49 -13.54 -0.94 -0.95
C SER A 49 -13.66 -2.07 -1.95
N PHE A 50 -13.96 -3.26 -1.47
CA PHE A 50 -14.28 -4.42 -2.29
C PHE A 50 -15.27 -5.34 -1.59
N TYR A 51 -15.77 -6.32 -2.34
CA TYR A 51 -16.52 -7.46 -1.83
C TYR A 51 -15.74 -8.73 -2.14
N VAL A 52 -16.00 -9.80 -1.39
CA VAL A 52 -15.33 -11.08 -1.61
C VAL A 52 -16.22 -12.01 -2.43
N ALA A 53 -15.68 -12.52 -3.53
CA ALA A 53 -16.25 -13.62 -4.29
C ALA A 53 -15.78 -14.96 -3.73
N ASN A 54 -16.69 -15.92 -3.59
CA ASN A 54 -16.33 -17.30 -3.25
C ASN A 54 -15.77 -18.05 -4.46
N ALA A 55 -15.30 -19.29 -4.26
CA ALA A 55 -14.74 -20.13 -5.33
C ALA A 55 -15.70 -20.42 -6.51
N SER A 56 -17.01 -20.23 -6.33
CA SER A 56 -18.02 -20.36 -7.40
C SER A 56 -18.31 -19.04 -8.14
N GLY A 57 -17.64 -17.95 -7.76
CA GLY A 57 -17.83 -16.62 -8.33
C GLY A 57 -19.01 -15.84 -7.74
N GLN A 58 -19.67 -16.36 -6.70
CA GLN A 58 -20.74 -15.63 -6.03
C GLN A 58 -20.14 -14.57 -5.10
N VAL A 59 -20.53 -13.31 -5.31
CA VAL A 59 -20.07 -12.16 -4.52
C VAL A 59 -20.88 -12.03 -3.24
N GLY A 60 -20.21 -11.97 -2.10
CA GLY A 60 -20.82 -11.72 -0.79
C GLY A 60 -21.29 -10.29 -0.60
N THR A 61 -22.09 -10.05 0.44
CA THR A 61 -22.63 -8.70 0.76
C THR A 61 -21.80 -7.94 1.77
N GLU A 62 -20.79 -8.57 2.39
CA GLU A 62 -19.91 -7.93 3.37
C GLU A 62 -18.89 -7.04 2.65
N SER A 63 -18.94 -5.75 2.96
CA SER A 63 -17.99 -4.79 2.42
C SER A 63 -16.67 -4.85 3.19
N HIS A 64 -15.59 -4.80 2.44
CA HIS A 64 -14.24 -4.75 2.94
C HIS A 64 -13.61 -3.44 2.48
N GLN A 65 -12.72 -2.90 3.29
CA GLN A 65 -11.89 -1.76 2.94
C GLN A 65 -10.44 -2.23 2.81
N TYR A 66 -9.65 -1.49 2.04
CA TYR A 66 -8.22 -1.69 1.98
C TYR A 66 -7.46 -0.36 1.94
N GLU A 67 -6.21 -0.44 2.35
CA GLU A 67 -5.22 0.61 2.18
C GLU A 67 -3.91 -0.01 1.68
N LEU A 68 -3.31 0.64 0.70
CA LEU A 68 -2.14 0.18 -0.03
C LEU A 68 -1.14 1.33 -0.12
N LEU A 69 0.05 1.14 0.44
CA LEU A 69 1.16 2.08 0.37
C LEU A 69 2.24 1.47 -0.52
N VAL A 70 2.70 2.23 -1.51
CA VAL A 70 3.80 1.85 -2.41
C VAL A 70 4.89 2.90 -2.30
N PHE A 71 6.09 2.49 -1.89
CA PHE A 71 7.24 3.35 -1.67
C PHE A 71 8.33 3.09 -2.70
N ASP A 72 8.96 4.17 -3.18
CA ASP A 72 10.23 4.10 -3.89
C ASP A 72 11.37 4.27 -2.86
N GLN A 73 12.13 3.21 -2.62
CA GLN A 73 13.21 3.23 -1.63
C GLN A 73 14.48 2.58 -2.16
N GLN A 74 15.55 3.37 -2.21
CA GLN A 74 16.95 2.92 -2.33
C GLN A 74 17.18 1.79 -3.36
N GLY A 75 16.59 1.94 -4.56
CA GLY A 75 16.78 0.98 -5.66
C GLY A 75 15.81 -0.21 -5.67
N GLY A 76 14.77 -0.19 -4.82
CA GLY A 76 13.69 -1.17 -4.80
C GLY A 76 12.33 -0.54 -4.54
N ILE A 77 11.28 -1.36 -4.66
CA ILE A 77 9.90 -0.97 -4.34
C ILE A 77 9.45 -1.75 -3.13
N GLN A 78 8.92 -1.05 -2.13
CA GLN A 78 8.23 -1.66 -1.00
C GLN A 78 6.73 -1.41 -1.11
N THR A 79 5.95 -2.47 -0.86
CA THR A 79 4.49 -2.40 -0.87
C THR A 79 3.92 -2.92 0.43
N VAL A 80 2.99 -2.17 1.03
CA VAL A 80 2.27 -2.53 2.25
C VAL A 80 0.78 -2.48 1.96
N MET A 81 0.10 -3.63 2.03
CA MET A 81 -1.36 -3.72 1.85
C MET A 81 -2.02 -4.18 3.14
N VAL A 82 -3.08 -3.49 3.55
CA VAL A 82 -3.93 -3.83 4.68
C VAL A 82 -5.36 -3.91 4.16
N ALA A 83 -6.02 -5.06 4.34
CA ALA A 83 -7.44 -5.24 4.02
C ALA A 83 -8.19 -5.69 5.27
N PHE A 84 -9.39 -5.15 5.47
CA PHE A 84 -10.19 -5.39 6.68
C PHE A 84 -11.68 -5.30 6.37
N VAL A 85 -12.49 -5.98 7.17
CA VAL A 85 -13.96 -5.88 7.11
C VAL A 85 -14.37 -4.47 7.55
N ASP A 86 -15.34 -3.88 6.85
CA ASP A 86 -15.93 -2.59 7.20
C ASP A 86 -16.91 -2.75 8.39
N ASP A 87 -16.35 -3.14 9.54
CA ASP A 87 -17.04 -3.27 10.81
C ASP A 87 -16.67 -2.03 11.66
N ASP A 88 -17.66 -1.17 11.88
CA ASP A 88 -17.59 0.21 12.41
C ASP A 88 -16.86 0.38 13.77
N ARG A 89 -16.33 -0.71 14.35
CA ARG A 89 -15.88 -0.79 15.75
C ARG A 89 -14.38 -1.00 15.91
N PHE A 90 -13.68 -1.57 14.92
CA PHE A 90 -12.28 -1.96 15.09
C PHE A 90 -11.34 -1.50 13.96
N ALA A 91 -11.91 -1.27 12.77
CA ALA A 91 -11.18 -0.97 11.55
C ALA A 91 -10.35 0.33 11.62
N GLN A 92 -10.95 1.45 12.07
CA GLN A 92 -10.31 2.77 11.95
C GLN A 92 -9.09 2.93 12.87
N GLY A 93 -9.19 2.50 14.13
CA GLY A 93 -8.09 2.63 15.09
C GLY A 93 -6.89 1.72 14.77
N LEU A 94 -7.16 0.51 14.27
CA LEU A 94 -6.11 -0.41 13.83
C LEU A 94 -5.43 0.07 12.54
N LYS A 95 -6.21 0.55 11.58
CA LYS A 95 -5.72 1.17 10.35
C LYS A 95 -4.73 2.31 10.66
N GLU A 96 -5.15 3.25 11.48
CA GLU A 96 -4.33 4.41 11.86
C GLU A 96 -3.03 3.98 12.56
N ARG A 97 -3.09 2.97 13.43
CA ARG A 97 -1.89 2.43 14.08
C ARG A 97 -0.95 1.73 13.11
N ILE A 98 -1.47 0.95 12.15
CA ILE A 98 -0.65 0.26 11.16
C ILE A 98 0.06 1.29 10.27
N ILE A 99 -0.67 2.25 9.71
CA ILE A 99 -0.10 3.30 8.85
C ILE A 99 0.98 4.08 9.60
N ASN A 100 0.67 4.56 10.81
CA ASN A 100 1.63 5.32 11.61
C ASN A 100 2.81 4.47 12.10
N SER A 101 2.68 3.14 12.13
CA SER A 101 3.77 2.22 12.44
C SER A 101 4.62 1.82 11.23
N VAL A 102 4.22 2.19 10.01
CA VAL A 102 5.07 2.07 8.83
C VAL A 102 6.18 3.12 8.94
N SER A 103 7.13 2.83 9.83
CA SER A 103 8.40 3.53 9.96
C SER A 103 9.34 2.87 8.96
N LEU A 104 9.70 3.61 7.93
CA LEU A 104 10.65 3.15 6.95
C LEU A 104 12.06 3.40 7.49
N GLU A 105 12.81 2.33 7.74
CA GLU A 105 14.23 2.48 8.07
C GLU A 105 14.96 3.05 6.85
N ILE A 106 15.49 4.26 6.97
CA ILE A 106 16.58 4.70 6.12
C ILE A 106 17.81 3.97 6.64
N PRO A 107 18.40 2.98 5.95
CA PRO A 107 19.66 2.42 6.39
C PRO A 107 20.65 3.58 6.53
N GLN A 108 21.11 3.79 7.76
CA GLN A 108 22.22 4.69 8.04
C GLN A 108 23.41 4.12 7.27
N THR A 109 23.79 4.76 6.17
CA THR A 109 25.12 4.55 5.61
C THR A 109 26.07 5.01 6.70
N ASN A 110 26.65 4.04 7.42
CA ASN A 110 27.78 4.27 8.30
C ASN A 110 28.93 4.74 7.42
N GLN A 111 28.95 6.03 7.10
CA GLN A 111 30.15 6.72 6.67
C GLN A 111 31.12 6.62 7.85
N LYS A 112 31.95 5.58 7.85
CA LYS A 112 33.22 5.66 8.56
C LYS A 112 33.90 6.93 8.04
N PRO A 113 34.27 7.88 8.91
CA PRO A 113 35.14 8.95 8.47
C PRO A 113 36.45 8.30 8.02
N GLU A 114 36.74 8.36 6.71
CA GLU A 114 38.12 8.27 6.26
C GLU A 114 38.88 9.38 6.98
N THR A 115 39.87 8.98 7.77
CA THR A 115 40.84 9.91 8.37
C THR A 115 42.23 9.47 7.90
N PRO A 116 43.18 10.42 7.79
CA PRO A 116 43.88 10.76 6.54
C PRO A 116 45.14 9.94 6.28
#